data_AF-A0A524CD94-F1
#
_entry.id   AF-A0A524CD94-F1
#
_cell.length_a   1.000
_cell.length_b   1.000
_cell.length_c   1.000
_cell.angle_alpha   90.00
_cell.angle_beta   90.00
_cell.angle_gamma   90.00
#
_symmetry.space_group_name_H-M   'P 1'
#
loop_
_entity.id
_entity.type
_entity.pdbx_description
1 polymer ?
#
loop_
_entity_poly.entity_id
_entity_poly.type
_entity_poly.pdbx_seq_one_letter_code
_entity_poly.pdbx_strand_id
1 'polypeptide(L)'
;MSDQLDFILAKEAELLYKRAKEFEPIGGNLKLWRGSIPGRGEFKGTDFELEIQIPDTFPKQPPIVKMLTPTEHPRVDEKTGKVNLRILNYWRPDYHVYQIINSIKGLYARIPPKVASLLNKNLQKDKEPTPAPTSTESPVSSSKEHKLEKQIERLEKEMDSLRTSITSKDEEVAHLRGQLDVHNVPDEGKSKLESILMPSDPVKKQIMDLESEKIAVEDLLQTLEEKFDMAEIGSGEYSRLYKKYTKDLFLINKKLEELKS
;
A
#
# COMPACT_ATOMS: atom_id res chain seq x y z
N MET A 1 26.41 -17.13 14.08
CA MET A 1 25.22 -17.52 13.29
C MET A 1 23.99 -16.67 13.64
N SER A 2 23.80 -16.24 14.90
CA SER A 2 22.72 -15.29 15.29
C SER A 2 22.81 -13.96 14.54
N ASP A 3 24.00 -13.35 14.51
CA ASP A 3 24.19 -11.98 14.02
C ASP A 3 23.79 -11.77 12.54
N GLN A 4 23.92 -12.82 11.72
CA GLN A 4 23.51 -12.76 10.32
C GLN A 4 21.99 -12.72 10.18
N LEU A 5 21.27 -13.50 10.99
CA LEU A 5 19.80 -13.48 10.97
C LEU A 5 19.29 -12.13 11.47
N ASP A 6 19.89 -11.58 12.52
CA ASP A 6 19.47 -10.30 13.10
C ASP A 6 19.61 -9.14 12.10
N PHE A 7 20.70 -9.12 11.32
CA PHE A 7 20.88 -8.15 10.22
C PHE A 7 19.79 -8.31 9.14
N ILE A 8 19.46 -9.55 8.78
CA ILE A 8 18.42 -9.84 7.80
C ILE A 8 17.04 -9.40 8.32
N LEU A 9 16.72 -9.68 9.59
CA LEU A 9 15.48 -9.27 10.21
C LEU A 9 15.35 -7.74 10.28
N ALA A 10 16.43 -7.03 10.61
CA ALA A 10 16.43 -5.56 10.61
C ALA A 10 16.16 -4.99 9.20
N LYS A 11 16.76 -5.59 8.17
CA LYS A 11 16.50 -5.21 6.76
C LYS A 11 15.07 -5.51 6.35
N GLU A 12 14.53 -6.68 6.70
CA GLU A 12 13.13 -7.02 6.43
C GLU A 12 12.18 -6.06 7.16
N ALA A 13 12.49 -5.66 8.39
CA ALA A 13 11.70 -4.69 9.14
C ALA A 13 11.65 -3.33 8.44
N GLU A 14 12.79 -2.81 7.98
CA GLU A 14 12.85 -1.57 7.19
C GLU A 14 11.96 -1.66 5.93
N LEU A 15 12.05 -2.77 5.20
CA LEU A 15 11.26 -2.99 4.00
C LEU A 15 9.76 -3.06 4.30
N LEU A 16 9.37 -3.70 5.41
CA LEU A 16 7.97 -3.79 5.84
C LEU A 16 7.43 -2.42 6.24
N TYR A 17 8.15 -1.64 7.03
CA TYR A 17 7.73 -0.27 7.36
C TYR A 17 7.56 0.62 6.12
N LYS A 18 8.37 0.40 5.08
CA LYS A 18 8.28 1.17 3.83
C LYS A 18 7.13 0.72 2.92
N ARG A 19 6.84 -0.58 2.86
CA ARG A 19 5.98 -1.18 1.81
C ARG A 19 4.69 -1.83 2.31
N ALA A 20 4.57 -2.09 3.62
CA ALA A 20 3.43 -2.76 4.25
C ALA A 20 3.18 -2.14 5.64
N LYS A 21 2.77 -0.87 5.66
CA LYS A 21 2.59 -0.06 6.88
C LYS A 21 1.52 -0.61 7.82
N GLU A 22 0.62 -1.44 7.30
CA GLU A 22 -0.43 -2.12 8.04
C GLU A 22 0.06 -3.35 8.84
N PHE A 23 1.37 -3.64 8.82
CA PHE A 23 1.99 -4.73 9.59
C PHE A 23 2.98 -4.21 10.62
N GLU A 24 2.88 -4.74 11.85
CA GLU A 24 3.73 -4.39 12.98
C GLU A 24 4.32 -5.63 13.67
N PRO A 25 5.51 -5.52 14.28
CA PRO A 25 6.11 -6.61 15.04
C PRO A 25 5.38 -6.84 16.37
N ILE A 26 5.10 -8.11 16.69
CA ILE A 26 4.39 -8.48 17.92
C ILE A 26 5.35 -8.37 19.10
N GLY A 27 5.08 -7.44 20.02
CA GLY A 27 5.91 -7.24 21.22
C GLY A 27 7.37 -6.88 20.92
N GLY A 28 7.61 -6.23 19.77
CA GLY A 28 8.96 -5.91 19.29
C GLY A 28 9.76 -7.09 18.73
N ASN A 29 9.15 -8.29 18.63
CA ASN A 29 9.82 -9.45 18.06
C ASN A 29 9.80 -9.39 16.52
N LEU A 30 10.94 -9.08 15.91
CA LEU A 30 11.07 -8.99 14.45
C LEU A 30 10.87 -10.32 13.70
N LYS A 31 10.76 -11.46 14.41
CA LYS A 31 10.38 -12.75 13.80
C LYS A 31 8.87 -12.95 13.73
N LEU A 32 8.07 -12.11 14.39
CA LEU A 32 6.62 -12.24 14.46
C LEU A 32 5.97 -10.92 14.06
N TRP A 33 5.21 -10.94 12.97
CA TRP A 33 4.53 -9.76 12.44
C TRP A 33 3.04 -10.01 12.38
N ARG A 34 2.24 -8.99 12.71
CA ARG A 34 0.78 -9.02 12.60
C ARG A 34 0.31 -7.81 11.82
N GLY A 35 -0.70 -8.03 11.00
CA GLY A 35 -1.36 -6.95 10.26
C GLY A 35 -2.70 -7.39 9.73
N SER A 36 -3.42 -6.44 9.15
CA SER A 36 -4.74 -6.68 8.55
C SER A 36 -4.76 -6.29 7.08
N ILE A 37 -5.55 -7.02 6.30
CA ILE A 37 -5.83 -6.67 4.91
C ILE A 37 -7.34 -6.40 4.81
N PRO A 38 -7.76 -5.22 4.31
CA PRO A 38 -9.17 -4.90 4.21
C PRO A 38 -9.85 -5.78 3.16
N GLY A 39 -11.03 -6.28 3.52
CA GLY A 39 -11.93 -7.00 2.63
C GLY A 39 -12.44 -6.13 1.49
N ARG A 40 -12.84 -6.77 0.40
CA ARG A 40 -13.43 -6.13 -0.79
C ARG A 40 -14.81 -6.73 -1.08
N GLY A 41 -15.60 -6.03 -1.89
CA GLY A 41 -16.95 -6.46 -2.28
C GLY A 41 -17.90 -6.55 -1.08
N GLU A 42 -18.55 -7.70 -0.92
CA GLU A 42 -19.49 -7.97 0.18
C GLU A 42 -18.85 -7.91 1.58
N PHE A 43 -17.51 -8.01 1.66
CA PHE A 43 -16.76 -7.95 2.92
C PHE A 43 -16.04 -6.61 3.11
N LYS A 44 -16.44 -5.56 2.37
CA LYS A 44 -15.94 -4.21 2.56
C LYS A 44 -16.21 -3.77 4.02
N GLY A 45 -15.17 -3.32 4.72
CA GLY A 45 -15.24 -2.95 6.14
C GLY A 45 -14.93 -4.11 7.10
N THR A 46 -14.66 -5.32 6.60
CA THR A 46 -14.07 -6.40 7.40
C THR A 46 -12.57 -6.41 7.22
N ASP A 47 -11.82 -6.39 8.32
CA ASP A 47 -10.37 -6.53 8.31
C ASP A 47 -9.96 -7.99 8.51
N PHE A 48 -9.21 -8.52 7.55
CA PHE A 48 -8.68 -9.88 7.60
C PHE A 48 -7.30 -9.86 8.23
N GLU A 49 -7.24 -10.14 9.53
CA GLU A 49 -6.02 -10.20 10.30
C GLU A 49 -5.23 -11.48 9.98
N LEU A 50 -3.91 -11.31 9.86
CA LEU A 50 -2.98 -12.40 9.63
C LEU A 50 -1.66 -12.17 10.36
N GLU A 51 -1.00 -13.28 10.64
CA GLU A 51 0.29 -13.34 11.31
C GLU A 51 1.34 -13.98 10.40
N ILE A 52 2.54 -13.40 10.41
CA ILE A 52 3.71 -13.88 9.68
C ILE A 52 4.80 -14.23 10.69
N GLN A 53 5.23 -15.48 10.66
CA GLN A 53 6.31 -16.00 11.50
C GLN A 53 7.53 -16.29 10.64
N ILE A 54 8.63 -15.59 10.89
CA ILE A 54 9.92 -15.78 10.25
C ILE A 54 10.70 -16.86 11.02
N PRO A 55 11.08 -17.99 10.39
CA PRO A 55 11.81 -19.06 11.08
C PRO A 55 13.28 -18.68 11.32
N ASP A 56 13.94 -19.37 12.25
CA ASP A 56 15.37 -19.20 12.53
C ASP A 56 16.27 -19.57 11.33
N THR A 57 15.74 -20.32 10.38
CA THR A 57 16.39 -20.73 9.15
C THR A 57 16.16 -19.76 7.99
N PHE A 58 15.51 -18.62 8.21
CA PHE A 58 15.35 -17.58 7.19
C PHE A 58 16.72 -17.02 6.77
N PRO A 59 16.96 -16.73 5.48
CA PRO A 59 16.06 -16.78 4.33
C PRO A 59 16.07 -18.12 3.58
N LYS A 60 16.68 -19.19 4.12
CA LYS A 60 16.72 -20.50 3.44
C LYS A 60 15.34 -21.16 3.39
N GLN A 61 14.54 -20.96 4.43
CA GLN A 61 13.14 -21.39 4.49
C GLN A 61 12.20 -20.20 4.48
N PRO A 62 10.99 -20.34 3.89
CA PRO A 62 10.01 -19.27 3.83
C PRO A 62 9.43 -18.95 5.22
N PRO A 63 8.92 -17.72 5.42
CA PRO A 63 8.03 -17.41 6.52
C PRO A 63 6.76 -18.27 6.51
N ILE A 64 6.20 -18.51 7.68
CA ILE A 64 4.91 -19.18 7.86
C ILE A 64 3.84 -18.09 7.99
N VAL A 65 2.78 -18.18 7.19
CA VAL A 65 1.67 -17.23 7.23
C VAL A 65 0.39 -17.91 7.66
N LYS A 66 -0.32 -17.29 8.62
CA LYS A 66 -1.58 -17.79 9.16
C LYS A 66 -2.61 -16.66 9.22
N MET A 67 -3.81 -16.93 8.73
CA MET A 67 -4.98 -16.08 8.96
C MET A 67 -5.44 -16.24 10.40
N LEU A 68 -5.58 -15.12 11.11
CA LEU A 68 -6.20 -15.06 12.43
C LEU A 68 -7.71 -14.91 12.30
N THR A 69 -8.17 -14.10 11.35
CA THR A 69 -9.58 -14.02 10.98
C THR A 69 -10.00 -15.34 10.32
N PRO A 70 -11.10 -15.98 10.77
CA PRO A 70 -11.65 -17.16 10.10
C PRO A 70 -11.98 -16.84 8.64
N THR A 71 -11.17 -17.36 7.73
CA THR A 71 -11.19 -16.98 6.31
C THR A 71 -11.48 -18.20 5.45
N GLU A 72 -12.58 -18.15 4.70
CA GLU A 72 -12.88 -19.12 3.66
C GLU A 72 -12.32 -18.61 2.33
N HIS A 73 -11.26 -19.26 1.85
CA HIS A 73 -10.59 -18.89 0.61
C HIS A 73 -9.78 -20.09 0.06
N PRO A 74 -9.71 -20.33 -1.27
CA PRO A 74 -9.03 -21.52 -1.86
C PRO A 74 -7.53 -21.69 -1.53
N ARG A 75 -6.90 -20.64 -1.02
CA ARG A 75 -5.49 -20.59 -0.63
C ARG A 75 -5.28 -20.49 0.88
N VAL A 76 -6.34 -20.60 1.66
CA VAL A 76 -6.32 -20.60 3.12
C VAL A 76 -6.95 -21.90 3.58
N ASP A 77 -6.22 -22.64 4.42
CA ASP A 77 -6.78 -23.81 5.07
C ASP A 77 -7.79 -23.37 6.13
N GLU A 78 -9.06 -23.74 5.98
CA GLU A 78 -10.16 -23.30 6.84
C GLU A 78 -9.99 -23.71 8.31
N LYS A 79 -9.32 -24.86 8.57
CA LYS A 79 -9.16 -25.39 9.94
C LYS A 79 -7.97 -24.78 10.66
N THR A 80 -6.88 -24.57 9.94
CA THR A 80 -5.60 -24.14 10.52
C THR A 80 -5.28 -22.66 10.28
N GLY A 81 -6.03 -22.00 9.39
CA GLY A 81 -5.75 -20.65 8.90
C GLY A 81 -4.49 -20.56 8.04
N LYS A 82 -3.79 -21.67 7.76
CA LYS A 82 -2.51 -21.65 7.06
C LYS A 82 -2.69 -21.19 5.63
N VAL A 83 -1.90 -20.19 5.23
CA VAL A 83 -1.93 -19.62 3.88
C VAL A 83 -0.95 -20.38 2.98
N ASN A 84 -1.41 -20.77 1.79
CA ASN A 84 -0.62 -21.51 0.80
C ASN A 84 -0.53 -20.73 -0.52
N LEU A 85 0.62 -20.08 -0.74
CA LEU A 85 0.90 -19.27 -1.92
C LEU A 85 2.04 -19.87 -2.74
N ARG A 86 2.06 -19.56 -4.04
CA ARG A 86 3.18 -19.96 -4.91
C ARG A 86 4.53 -19.45 -4.42
N ILE A 87 4.59 -18.20 -3.93
CA ILE A 87 5.83 -17.63 -3.38
C ILE A 87 6.34 -18.40 -2.14
N LEU A 88 5.44 -19.00 -1.36
CA LEU A 88 5.80 -19.82 -0.20
C LEU A 88 6.23 -21.24 -0.62
N ASN A 89 5.61 -21.81 -1.65
CA ASN A 89 5.95 -23.15 -2.15
C ASN A 89 7.24 -23.18 -2.98
N TYR A 90 7.48 -22.13 -3.76
CA TYR A 90 8.68 -21.95 -4.58
C TYR A 90 9.53 -20.82 -4.01
N TRP A 91 9.80 -20.91 -2.70
CA TRP A 91 10.57 -19.91 -1.97
C TRP A 91 11.99 -19.82 -2.49
N ARG A 92 12.48 -18.59 -2.62
CA ARG A 92 13.88 -18.32 -2.95
C ARG A 92 14.45 -17.32 -1.93
N PRO A 93 15.71 -17.47 -1.51
CA PRO A 93 16.31 -16.60 -0.50
C PRO A 93 16.44 -15.11 -0.88
N ASP A 94 16.23 -14.76 -2.15
CA ASP A 94 16.17 -13.38 -2.66
C ASP A 94 14.77 -12.74 -2.52
N TYR A 95 13.78 -13.49 -2.05
CA TYR A 95 12.45 -12.97 -1.75
C TYR A 95 12.37 -12.34 -0.36
N HIS A 96 11.49 -11.34 -0.25
CA HIS A 96 11.29 -10.54 0.94
C HIS A 96 9.88 -10.73 1.52
N VAL A 97 9.72 -10.49 2.82
CA VAL A 97 8.44 -10.69 3.52
C VAL A 97 7.33 -9.84 2.92
N TYR A 98 7.62 -8.60 2.53
CA TYR A 98 6.62 -7.70 1.91
C TYR A 98 6.05 -8.26 0.60
N GLN A 99 6.81 -9.08 -0.13
CA GLN A 99 6.34 -9.70 -1.39
C GLN A 99 5.27 -10.77 -1.11
N ILE A 100 5.33 -11.42 0.05
CA ILE A 100 4.30 -12.35 0.52
C ILE A 100 3.00 -11.58 0.78
N ILE A 101 3.09 -10.43 1.47
CA ILE A 101 1.94 -9.54 1.74
C ILE A 101 1.32 -9.05 0.43
N ASN A 102 2.14 -8.58 -0.51
CA ASN A 102 1.66 -8.17 -1.84
C ASN A 102 0.99 -9.32 -2.60
N SER A 103 1.51 -10.54 -2.47
CA SER A 103 0.91 -11.73 -3.07
C SER A 103 -0.47 -12.03 -2.48
N ILE A 104 -0.68 -11.82 -1.17
CA ILE A 104 -1.99 -11.98 -0.51
C ILE A 104 -2.95 -10.87 -0.97
N LYS A 105 -2.51 -9.60 -0.99
CA LYS A 105 -3.32 -8.48 -1.49
C LYS A 105 -3.80 -8.71 -2.93
N GLY A 106 -2.89 -9.11 -3.82
CA GLY A 106 -3.23 -9.43 -5.21
C GLY A 106 -4.09 -10.69 -5.36
N LEU A 107 -3.98 -11.64 -4.43
CA LEU A 107 -4.88 -12.80 -4.36
C LEU A 107 -6.30 -12.37 -3.99
N TYR A 108 -6.45 -11.53 -2.96
CA TYR A 108 -7.74 -11.02 -2.50
C TYR A 108 -8.41 -10.08 -3.52
N ALA A 109 -7.61 -9.37 -4.32
CA ALA A 109 -8.13 -8.60 -5.44
C ALA A 109 -8.75 -9.51 -6.53
N ARG A 110 -8.16 -10.68 -6.80
CA ARG A 110 -8.67 -11.64 -7.79
C ARG A 110 -9.82 -12.49 -7.27
N ILE A 111 -9.74 -12.93 -6.02
CA ILE A 111 -10.74 -13.77 -5.35
C ILE A 111 -10.93 -13.19 -3.93
N PRO A 112 -11.99 -12.41 -3.69
CA PRO A 112 -12.23 -11.82 -2.38
C PRO A 112 -12.35 -12.89 -1.29
N PRO A 113 -11.71 -12.69 -0.12
CA PRO A 113 -11.85 -13.59 1.02
C PRO A 113 -13.27 -13.48 1.60
N LYS A 114 -13.79 -14.60 2.12
CA LYS A 114 -15.05 -14.62 2.87
C LYS A 114 -14.77 -14.90 4.34
N VAL A 115 -15.59 -14.37 5.23
CA VAL A 115 -15.54 -14.77 6.65
C VAL A 115 -16.13 -16.17 6.76
N ALA A 116 -15.37 -17.12 7.31
CA ALA A 116 -15.81 -18.50 7.44
C ALA A 116 -17.05 -18.57 8.36
N SER A 117 -18.11 -19.21 7.86
CA SER A 117 -19.44 -19.26 8.50
C SER A 117 -19.47 -20.02 9.84
N LEU A 118 -18.34 -20.57 10.32
CA LEU A 118 -18.26 -21.27 11.60
C LEU A 118 -18.48 -20.36 12.82
N LEU A 119 -18.42 -19.04 12.66
CA LEU A 119 -18.87 -18.07 13.68
C LEU A 119 -20.40 -17.91 13.74
N ASN A 120 -21.14 -18.30 12.69
CA ASN A 120 -22.60 -18.14 12.65
C ASN A 120 -23.36 -19.19 13.46
N LYS A 121 -22.75 -20.32 13.82
CA LYS A 121 -23.46 -21.39 14.58
C LYS A 121 -23.73 -21.07 16.04
N ASN A 122 -23.06 -20.07 16.63
CA ASN A 122 -23.29 -19.66 18.01
C ASN A 122 -24.15 -18.39 18.15
N LEU A 123 -24.52 -17.73 17.03
CA LEU A 123 -25.41 -16.57 17.01
C LEU A 123 -26.79 -16.87 16.38
N GLN A 124 -26.99 -18.06 15.82
CA GLN A 124 -28.24 -18.45 15.14
C GLN A 124 -28.96 -19.63 15.81
N LYS A 125 -28.91 -19.74 17.14
CA LYS A 125 -29.69 -20.76 17.88
C LYS A 125 -31.05 -20.29 18.37
N ASP A 126 -31.37 -19.00 18.27
CA ASP A 126 -32.70 -18.47 18.57
C ASP A 126 -33.26 -17.75 17.33
N LYS A 127 -33.85 -18.50 16.40
CA LYS A 127 -34.94 -18.04 15.51
C LYS A 127 -35.39 -19.19 14.60
N GLU A 128 -36.36 -19.95 15.07
CA GLU A 128 -37.29 -20.66 14.19
C GLU A 128 -38.30 -19.67 13.55
N PRO A 129 -38.91 -20.03 12.40
CA PRO A 129 -39.54 -19.07 11.49
C PRO A 129 -41.07 -19.04 11.62
N THR A 130 -41.69 -17.85 11.61
CA THR A 130 -43.03 -17.62 11.03
C THR A 130 -43.33 -16.11 10.88
N PRO A 131 -44.34 -15.71 10.08
CA PRO A 131 -44.21 -14.96 8.84
C PRO A 131 -44.38 -13.43 9.01
N ALA A 132 -44.11 -12.69 7.93
CA ALA A 132 -44.31 -11.25 7.82
C ALA A 132 -45.74 -10.82 8.25
N PRO A 133 -45.86 -9.64 8.90
CA PRO A 133 -46.22 -8.47 8.10
C PRO A 133 -45.47 -7.18 8.48
N THR A 134 -45.25 -6.37 7.44
CA THR A 134 -45.45 -4.91 7.36
C THR A 134 -45.09 -4.02 8.56
N SER A 135 -44.14 -3.11 8.28
CA SER A 135 -43.94 -1.79 8.89
C SER A 135 -43.70 -1.74 10.40
N THR A 136 -42.51 -1.28 10.80
CA THR A 136 -42.28 -0.10 11.64
C THR A 136 -40.79 0.00 11.94
N GLU A 137 -40.26 1.19 11.69
CA GLU A 137 -38.89 1.66 11.91
C GLU A 137 -38.39 1.37 13.33
N SER A 138 -37.11 1.01 13.49
CA SER A 138 -36.41 1.14 14.78
C SER A 138 -34.88 1.26 14.63
N PRO A 139 -34.20 1.97 15.55
CA PRO A 139 -32.88 2.58 15.34
C PRO A 139 -31.83 2.02 16.30
N VAL A 140 -30.86 1.22 15.84
CA VAL A 140 -29.72 0.78 16.69
C VAL A 140 -28.44 0.48 15.85
N SER A 141 -27.76 1.51 15.34
CA SER A 141 -26.35 1.43 14.87
C SER A 141 -25.52 2.69 15.17
N SER A 142 -26.10 3.69 15.83
CA SER A 142 -25.54 5.06 15.87
C SER A 142 -24.23 5.20 16.64
N SER A 143 -23.91 4.36 17.63
CA SER A 143 -22.81 4.70 18.55
C SER A 143 -21.39 4.53 17.95
N LYS A 144 -21.20 3.56 17.05
CA LYS A 144 -19.90 3.35 16.38
C LYS A 144 -19.76 4.25 15.15
N GLU A 145 -20.81 4.38 14.35
CA GLU A 145 -20.87 5.28 13.20
C GLU A 145 -20.64 6.73 13.64
N HIS A 146 -21.31 7.17 14.70
CA HIS A 146 -21.17 8.53 15.21
C HIS A 146 -19.80 8.80 15.87
N LYS A 147 -19.09 7.76 16.33
CA LYS A 147 -17.71 7.90 16.81
C LYS A 147 -16.71 8.03 15.66
N LEU A 148 -16.93 7.29 14.57
CA LEU A 148 -16.14 7.39 13.34
C LEU A 148 -16.37 8.72 12.62
N GLU A 149 -17.62 9.18 12.51
CA GLU A 149 -17.97 10.50 11.95
C GLU A 149 -17.27 11.64 12.69
N LYS A 150 -17.30 11.63 14.03
CA LYS A 150 -16.58 12.63 14.84
C LYS A 150 -15.06 12.58 14.64
N GLN A 151 -14.51 11.41 14.36
CA GLN A 151 -13.08 11.25 14.12
C GLN A 151 -12.69 11.75 12.72
N ILE A 152 -13.53 11.50 11.72
CA ILE A 152 -13.39 12.05 10.37
C ILE A 152 -13.46 13.57 10.41
N GLU A 153 -14.48 14.15 11.06
CA GLU A 153 -14.64 15.61 11.17
C GLU A 153 -13.44 16.28 11.86
N ARG A 154 -12.85 15.60 12.85
CA ARG A 154 -11.64 16.08 13.53
C ARG A 154 -10.43 16.09 12.61
N LEU A 155 -10.22 15.01 11.86
CA LEU A 155 -9.11 14.87 10.91
C LEU A 155 -9.25 15.86 9.75
N GLU A 156 -10.46 16.11 9.27
CA GLU A 156 -10.74 17.12 8.25
C GLU A 156 -10.40 18.52 8.72
N LYS A 157 -10.78 18.90 9.95
CA LYS A 157 -10.38 20.17 10.57
C LYS A 157 -8.87 20.30 10.72
N GLU A 158 -8.19 19.21 11.09
CA GLU A 158 -6.73 19.20 11.21
C GLU A 158 -6.06 19.39 9.83
N MET A 159 -6.55 18.68 8.80
CA MET A 159 -6.10 18.86 7.42
C MET A 159 -6.29 20.29 6.91
N ASP A 160 -7.44 20.91 7.16
CA ASP A 160 -7.69 22.28 6.73
C ASP A 160 -6.79 23.28 7.47
N SER A 161 -6.55 23.06 8.76
CA SER A 161 -5.59 23.89 9.53
C SER A 161 -4.17 23.79 8.98
N LEU A 162 -3.73 22.58 8.61
CA LEU A 162 -2.43 22.34 8.01
C LEU A 162 -2.33 22.99 6.63
N ARG A 163 -3.39 22.92 5.81
CA ARG A 163 -3.46 23.59 4.51
C ARG A 163 -3.32 25.10 4.66
N THR A 164 -4.03 25.72 5.61
CA THR A 164 -3.89 27.17 5.89
C THR A 164 -2.49 27.51 6.39
N SER A 165 -1.86 26.64 7.19
CA SER A 165 -0.49 26.84 7.63
C SER A 165 0.51 26.76 6.48
N ILE A 166 0.30 25.84 5.53
CA ILE A 166 1.12 25.73 4.32
C ILE A 166 0.96 26.99 3.47
N THR A 167 -0.26 27.47 3.22
CA THR A 167 -0.47 28.69 2.43
C THR A 167 0.17 29.91 3.07
N SER A 168 0.08 30.04 4.39
CA SER A 168 0.76 31.13 5.12
C SER A 168 2.28 31.03 5.04
N LYS A 169 2.84 29.81 5.11
CA LYS A 169 4.27 29.56 4.91
C LYS A 169 4.71 29.87 3.49
N ASP A 170 3.89 29.54 2.48
CA ASP A 170 4.17 29.85 1.08
C ASP A 170 4.16 31.36 0.83
N GLU A 171 3.24 32.10 1.45
CA GLU A 171 3.22 33.57 1.44
C GLU A 171 4.48 34.16 2.12
N GLU A 172 4.90 33.61 3.25
CA GLU A 172 6.13 34.01 3.94
C GLU A 172 7.37 33.75 3.07
N VAL A 173 7.43 32.59 2.41
CA VAL A 173 8.50 32.25 1.47
C VAL A 173 8.48 33.18 0.26
N ALA A 174 7.31 33.50 -0.29
CA ALA A 174 7.17 34.44 -1.40
C ALA A 174 7.62 35.86 -1.00
N HIS A 175 7.25 36.31 0.20
CA HIS A 175 7.67 37.59 0.75
C HIS A 175 9.19 37.65 0.96
N LEU A 176 9.80 36.63 1.57
CA LEU A 176 11.25 36.55 1.75
C LEU A 176 12.01 36.50 0.42
N ARG A 177 11.47 35.80 -0.58
CA ARG A 177 12.01 35.81 -1.96
C ARG A 177 11.94 37.20 -2.58
N GLY A 178 10.84 37.93 -2.40
CA GLY A 178 10.70 39.31 -2.85
C GLY A 178 11.70 40.26 -2.18
N GLN A 179 11.94 40.09 -0.88
CA GLN A 179 12.98 40.87 -0.16
C GLN A 179 14.40 40.54 -0.64
N LEU A 180 14.65 39.28 -1.03
CA LEU A 180 15.94 38.85 -1.57
C LEU A 180 16.23 39.46 -2.95
N ASP A 181 15.20 39.67 -3.78
CA ASP A 181 15.31 40.36 -5.07
C ASP A 181 15.60 41.86 -4.93
N VAL A 182 15.09 42.51 -3.87
CA VAL A 182 15.33 43.94 -3.61
C VAL A 182 16.78 44.21 -3.16
N HIS A 183 17.44 43.24 -2.52
CA HIS A 183 18.78 43.42 -1.94
C HIS A 183 19.96 43.08 -2.87
N ASN A 184 19.74 42.83 -4.16
CA ASN A 184 20.78 42.52 -5.17
C ASN A 184 21.86 41.54 -4.63
N VAL A 185 21.40 40.47 -3.97
CA VAL A 185 22.26 39.43 -3.42
C VAL A 185 23.03 38.76 -4.57
N PRO A 186 24.36 38.54 -4.45
CA PRO A 186 25.18 37.99 -5.52
C PRO A 186 24.60 36.68 -6.11
N ASP A 187 24.58 36.61 -7.43
CA ASP A 187 23.94 35.60 -8.30
C ASP A 187 24.47 34.16 -8.14
N GLU A 188 25.47 33.95 -7.27
CA GLU A 188 26.06 32.64 -7.00
C GLU A 188 25.07 31.69 -6.30
N GLY A 189 24.17 32.21 -5.47
CA GLY A 189 23.15 31.41 -4.79
C GLY A 189 22.03 30.95 -5.71
N LYS A 190 21.61 31.82 -6.64
CA LYS A 190 20.56 31.53 -7.63
C LYS A 190 21.04 30.53 -8.68
N SER A 191 22.22 30.74 -9.25
CA SER A 191 22.83 29.78 -10.20
C SER A 191 23.08 28.40 -9.59
N LYS A 192 23.42 28.31 -8.30
CA LYS A 192 23.56 27.03 -7.60
C LYS A 192 22.21 26.33 -7.38
N LEU A 193 21.16 27.06 -7.05
CA LEU A 193 19.80 26.51 -6.95
C LEU A 193 19.25 26.11 -8.32
N GLU A 194 19.51 26.91 -9.36
CA GLU A 194 19.09 26.65 -10.73
C GLU A 194 19.85 25.46 -11.33
N SER A 195 21.13 25.29 -11.03
CA SER A 195 21.89 24.07 -11.40
C SER A 195 21.47 22.82 -10.62
N ILE A 196 20.85 22.97 -9.45
CA ILE A 196 20.24 21.87 -8.69
C ILE A 196 18.87 21.49 -9.28
N LEU A 197 18.06 22.47 -9.68
CA LEU A 197 16.76 22.24 -10.33
C LEU A 197 16.88 21.80 -11.79
N MET A 198 17.90 22.28 -12.49
CA MET A 198 18.17 22.03 -13.90
C MET A 198 19.68 21.84 -14.08
N PRO A 199 20.17 20.59 -14.06
CA PRO A 199 21.59 20.32 -14.22
C PRO A 199 22.13 20.95 -15.50
N SER A 200 23.20 21.76 -15.38
CA SER A 200 23.88 22.34 -16.55
C SER A 200 24.62 21.28 -17.39
N ASP A 201 24.93 20.14 -16.76
CA ASP A 201 25.52 18.98 -17.42
C ASP A 201 24.48 18.30 -18.33
N PRO A 202 24.77 18.14 -19.63
CA PRO A 202 23.81 17.60 -20.60
C PRO A 202 23.38 16.16 -20.29
N VAL A 203 24.27 15.34 -19.72
CA VAL A 203 23.97 13.95 -19.34
C VAL A 203 23.06 13.92 -18.12
N LYS A 204 23.37 14.73 -17.09
CA LYS A 204 22.51 14.83 -15.90
C LYS A 204 21.13 15.37 -16.22
N LYS A 205 21.04 16.36 -17.11
CA LYS A 205 19.76 16.87 -17.62
C LYS A 205 18.96 15.75 -18.30
N GLN A 206 19.61 14.99 -19.17
CA GLN A 206 18.96 13.88 -19.87
C GLN A 206 18.50 12.77 -18.90
N ILE A 207 19.27 12.49 -17.84
CA ILE A 207 18.86 11.57 -16.77
C ILE A 207 17.61 12.09 -16.04
N MET A 208 17.60 13.37 -15.65
CA MET A 208 16.47 14.00 -14.98
C MET A 208 15.20 13.97 -15.86
N ASP A 209 15.33 14.30 -17.15
CA ASP A 209 14.22 14.27 -18.10
C ASP A 209 13.66 12.84 -18.24
N LEU A 210 14.52 11.82 -18.36
CA LEU A 210 14.09 10.42 -18.42
C LEU A 210 13.49 9.92 -17.10
N GLU A 211 13.97 10.38 -15.95
CA GLU A 211 13.36 10.08 -14.65
C GLU A 211 11.98 10.69 -14.53
N SER A 212 11.78 11.91 -15.05
CA SER A 212 10.46 12.54 -15.10
C SER A 212 9.50 11.80 -16.03
N GLU A 213 9.99 11.35 -17.20
CA GLU A 213 9.21 10.55 -18.15
C GLU A 213 8.81 9.20 -17.55
N LYS A 214 9.74 8.57 -16.82
CA LYS A 214 9.49 7.32 -16.09
C LYS A 214 8.32 7.46 -15.12
N ILE A 215 8.36 8.50 -14.27
CA ILE A 215 7.33 8.75 -13.26
C ILE A 215 5.97 8.96 -13.93
N ALA A 216 5.93 9.72 -15.03
CA ALA A 216 4.69 9.95 -15.79
C ALA A 216 4.11 8.64 -16.35
N VAL A 217 4.94 7.74 -16.87
CA VAL A 217 4.48 6.44 -17.38
C VAL A 217 4.01 5.52 -16.24
N GLU A 218 4.67 5.55 -15.08
CA GLU A 218 4.23 4.82 -13.88
C GLU A 218 2.87 5.30 -13.39
N ASP A 219 2.62 6.61 -13.36
CA ASP A 219 1.33 7.21 -13.01
C ASP A 219 0.23 6.86 -14.02
N LEU A 220 0.55 6.84 -15.32
CA LEU A 220 -0.38 6.38 -16.36
C LEU A 220 -0.75 4.91 -16.21
N LEU A 221 0.20 4.05 -15.81
CA LEU A 221 -0.06 2.64 -15.53
C LEU A 221 -0.99 2.49 -14.32
N GLN A 222 -0.74 3.25 -13.26
CA GLN A 222 -1.60 3.26 -12.07
C GLN A 222 -3.01 3.72 -12.41
N THR A 223 -3.15 4.86 -13.10
CA THR A 223 -4.44 5.39 -13.54
C THR A 223 -5.19 4.40 -14.43
N LEU A 224 -4.46 3.69 -15.31
CA LEU A 224 -5.04 2.67 -16.18
C LEU A 224 -5.59 1.48 -15.38
N GLU A 225 -4.88 1.03 -14.34
CA GLU A 225 -5.34 -0.01 -13.42
C GLU A 225 -6.59 0.43 -12.64
N GLU A 226 -6.58 1.66 -12.10
CA GLU A 226 -7.73 2.22 -11.38
C GLU A 226 -8.98 2.30 -12.28
N LYS A 227 -8.83 2.76 -13.52
CA LYS A 227 -9.93 2.81 -14.51
C LYS A 227 -10.47 1.42 -14.86
N PHE A 228 -9.60 0.43 -14.92
CA PHE A 228 -10.02 -0.96 -15.17
C PHE A 228 -10.78 -1.53 -13.97
N ASP A 229 -10.29 -1.29 -12.75
CA ASP A 229 -10.95 -1.70 -11.50
C ASP A 229 -12.31 -1.02 -11.31
N MET A 230 -12.46 0.23 -11.77
CA MET A 230 -13.73 0.96 -11.80
C MET A 230 -14.65 0.57 -12.97
N ALA A 231 -14.24 -0.38 -13.81
CA ALA A 231 -14.96 -0.81 -15.02
C ALA A 231 -15.25 0.33 -16.02
N GLU A 232 -14.46 1.41 -16.00
CA GLU A 232 -14.55 2.50 -16.99
C GLU A 232 -13.98 2.10 -18.35
N ILE A 233 -13.04 1.14 -18.37
CA ILE A 233 -12.40 0.64 -19.58
C ILE A 233 -12.54 -0.88 -19.71
N GLY A 234 -12.66 -1.36 -20.95
CA GLY A 234 -12.79 -2.79 -21.23
C GLY A 234 -11.45 -3.54 -21.15
N SER A 235 -11.51 -4.86 -20.90
CA SER A 235 -10.32 -5.72 -20.79
C SER A 235 -9.39 -5.69 -22.02
N GLY A 236 -9.96 -5.54 -23.23
CA GLY A 236 -9.17 -5.43 -24.46
C GLY A 236 -8.37 -4.13 -24.55
N GLU A 237 -8.99 -3.01 -24.17
CA GLU A 237 -8.34 -1.70 -24.15
C GLU A 237 -7.28 -1.62 -23.05
N TYR A 238 -7.60 -2.12 -21.84
CA TYR A 238 -6.65 -2.27 -20.75
C TYR A 238 -5.41 -3.07 -21.18
N SER A 239 -5.59 -4.26 -21.77
CA SER A 239 -4.45 -5.10 -22.19
C SER A 239 -3.56 -4.41 -23.24
N ARG A 240 -4.16 -3.68 -24.18
CA ARG A 240 -3.43 -2.93 -25.21
C ARG A 240 -2.63 -1.77 -24.61
N LEU A 241 -3.25 -0.94 -23.77
CA LEU A 241 -2.60 0.21 -23.15
C LEU A 241 -1.54 -0.22 -22.12
N TYR A 242 -1.83 -1.24 -21.33
CA TYR A 242 -0.90 -1.80 -20.36
C TYR A 242 0.38 -2.27 -21.05
N LYS A 243 0.26 -3.09 -22.10
CA LYS A 243 1.43 -3.54 -22.90
C LYS A 243 2.23 -2.37 -23.48
N LYS A 244 1.55 -1.31 -23.94
CA LYS A 244 2.21 -0.12 -24.47
C LYS A 244 3.03 0.57 -23.37
N TYR A 245 2.42 0.92 -22.25
CA TYR A 245 3.10 1.65 -21.18
C TYR A 245 4.19 0.82 -20.50
N THR A 246 4.00 -0.49 -20.33
CA THR A 246 5.07 -1.38 -19.83
C THR A 246 6.27 -1.40 -20.78
N LYS A 247 6.04 -1.41 -22.10
CA LYS A 247 7.11 -1.34 -23.10
C LYS A 247 7.85 0.00 -23.02
N ASP A 248 7.11 1.11 -22.92
CA ASP A 248 7.69 2.46 -22.82
C ASP A 248 8.54 2.57 -21.54
N LEU A 249 8.03 2.09 -20.40
CA LEU A 249 8.74 2.04 -19.12
C LEU A 249 10.03 1.21 -19.22
N PHE A 250 10.00 0.07 -19.91
CA PHE A 250 11.19 -0.75 -20.15
C PHE A 250 12.26 0.01 -20.95
N LEU A 251 11.86 0.69 -22.03
CA LEU A 251 12.78 1.46 -22.86
C LEU A 251 13.40 2.64 -22.10
N ILE A 252 12.62 3.33 -21.27
CA ILE A 252 13.11 4.43 -20.42
C ILE A 252 14.13 3.90 -19.41
N ASN A 253 13.82 2.81 -18.69
CA ASN A 253 14.76 2.24 -17.73
C ASN A 253 16.06 1.78 -18.40
N LYS A 254 15.99 1.19 -19.60
CA LYS A 254 17.20 0.81 -20.36
C LYS A 254 18.06 2.03 -20.70
N LYS A 255 17.47 3.11 -21.19
CA LYS A 255 18.19 4.36 -21.47
C LYS A 255 18.81 4.97 -20.22
N LEU A 256 18.10 4.91 -19.09
CA LEU A 256 18.63 5.36 -17.79
C LEU A 256 19.82 4.54 -17.33
N GLU A 257 19.80 3.21 -17.53
CA GLU A 257 20.95 2.35 -17.24
C GLU A 257 22.15 2.68 -18.13
N GLU A 258 21.93 2.90 -19.44
CA GLU A 258 22.98 3.27 -20.39
C GLU A 258 23.66 4.62 -20.04
N LEU A 259 22.90 5.58 -19.50
CA LEU A 259 23.43 6.91 -19.11
C LEU A 259 24.03 6.95 -17.70
N LYS A 260 23.71 5.97 -16.85
CA LYS A 260 24.23 5.86 -15.47
C LYS A 260 25.44 4.92 -15.36
N SER A 261 25.75 4.18 -16.43
CA SER A 261 26.93 3.31 -16.55
C SER A 261 28.20 4.07 -16.91
#